data_AF-A0A2S4UYH7-F1
#
_entry.id   AF-A0A2S4UYH7-F1
#
_cell.length_a   1.000
_cell.length_b   1.000
_cell.length_c   1.000
_cell.angle_alpha   90.00
_cell.angle_beta   90.00
_cell.angle_gamma   90.00
#
_symmetry.space_group_name_H-M   'P 1'
#
loop_
_entity.id
_entity.type
_entity.pdbx_description
1 polymer ?
#
loop_
_entity_poly.entity_id
_entity_poly.type
_entity_poly.pdbx_seq_one_letter_code
_entity_poly.pdbx_strand_id
1 'polypeptide(L)'
;MPQLPCQTCPSTIPWDQDGKDGAPSSFDILMEWLARNQNNGYLRWITSGDRDRRELCSEIIAELNLLGIHHRSGKCIHLKMFMMINSYQDACKNLSDHGGLLSKMHPKYGTVEGLMHRICPHWSRIHHIMAPHPLHLSQEHA
;
A
#
# COMPACT_ATOMS: atom_id res chain seq x y z
N MET A 1 -25.67 26.34 -25.10
CA MET A 1 -25.33 25.10 -24.38
C MET A 1 -24.25 25.45 -23.36
N PRO A 2 -24.49 25.42 -22.05
CA PRO A 2 -23.42 25.65 -21.09
C PRO A 2 -22.50 24.43 -21.11
N GLN A 3 -21.20 24.69 -21.29
CA GLN A 3 -20.18 23.65 -21.28
C GLN A 3 -20.06 23.08 -19.86
N LEU A 4 -20.18 21.76 -19.74
CA LEU A 4 -19.84 21.03 -18.53
C LEU A 4 -18.36 21.28 -18.19
N PRO A 5 -18.01 21.62 -16.94
CA PRO A 5 -16.60 21.76 -16.57
C PRO A 5 -15.90 20.42 -16.78
N CYS A 6 -14.78 20.48 -17.50
CA CYS A 6 -13.84 19.40 -17.67
C CYS A 6 -13.50 18.83 -16.28
N GLN A 7 -13.91 17.58 -16.03
CA GLN A 7 -13.60 16.83 -14.81
C GLN A 7 -12.09 16.51 -14.79
N THR A 8 -11.29 17.54 -14.55
CA THR A 8 -9.90 17.40 -14.18
C THR A 8 -9.86 16.74 -12.82
N CYS A 9 -9.09 15.66 -12.70
CA CYS A 9 -8.98 14.80 -11.54
C CYS A 9 -8.92 15.62 -10.23
N PRO A 10 -9.96 15.60 -9.37
CA PRO A 10 -9.91 16.36 -8.14
C PRO A 10 -9.00 15.64 -7.14
N SER A 11 -7.72 16.03 -7.13
CA SER A 11 -7.08 16.68 -5.98
C SER A 11 -5.59 16.34 -5.86
N THR A 12 -4.80 17.39 -5.67
CA THR A 12 -3.38 17.41 -5.30
C THR A 12 -3.12 16.99 -3.85
N ILE A 13 -4.14 16.51 -3.12
CA ILE A 13 -4.01 16.24 -1.69
C ILE A 13 -3.19 14.94 -1.52
N PRO A 14 -2.08 14.98 -0.77
CA PRO A 14 -1.29 13.80 -0.47
C PRO A 14 -2.14 12.70 0.18
N TRP A 15 -1.85 11.44 -0.14
CA TRP A 15 -2.59 10.27 0.37
C TRP A 15 -2.52 10.13 1.90
N ASP A 16 -1.50 10.70 2.51
CA ASP A 16 -1.22 10.67 3.95
C ASP A 16 -1.79 11.90 4.69
N GLN A 17 -2.44 12.82 3.98
CA GLN A 17 -2.88 14.13 4.52
C GLN A 17 -4.31 14.50 4.15
N ASP A 18 -5.09 13.55 3.64
CA ASP A 18 -6.48 13.79 3.21
C ASP A 18 -7.53 13.34 4.23
N GLY A 19 -7.11 12.83 5.39
CA GLY A 19 -7.95 12.63 6.56
C GLY A 19 -8.34 13.97 7.20
N LYS A 20 -9.53 14.03 7.80
CA LYS A 20 -10.07 15.24 8.46
C LYS A 20 -10.49 14.93 9.89
N ASP A 21 -10.39 15.91 10.78
CA ASP A 21 -10.90 15.82 12.16
C ASP A 21 -10.43 14.58 12.95
N GLY A 22 -9.18 14.16 12.71
CA GLY A 22 -8.58 12.97 13.33
C GLY A 22 -8.96 11.64 12.68
N ALA A 23 -9.75 11.66 11.60
CA ALA A 23 -10.02 10.48 10.78
C ALA A 23 -8.76 10.02 10.02
N PRO A 24 -8.63 8.70 9.76
CA PRO A 24 -7.50 8.14 9.02
C PRO A 24 -7.42 8.71 7.60
N SER A 25 -6.20 8.80 7.08
CA SER A 25 -5.95 9.21 5.70
C SER A 25 -6.30 8.08 4.72
N SER A 26 -6.39 8.39 3.41
CA SER A 26 -6.55 7.37 2.37
C SER A 26 -5.44 6.33 2.44
N PHE A 27 -4.21 6.74 2.73
CA PHE A 27 -3.09 5.82 2.88
C PHE A 27 -3.29 4.89 4.08
N ASP A 28 -3.74 5.42 5.22
CA ASP A 28 -4.05 4.61 6.40
C ASP A 28 -5.12 3.57 6.10
N ILE A 29 -6.20 3.98 5.43
CA ILE A 29 -7.30 3.08 5.04
C ILE A 29 -6.81 1.99 4.09
N LEU A 30 -5.95 2.31 3.11
CA LEU A 30 -5.35 1.29 2.25
C LEU A 30 -4.49 0.29 3.04
N MET A 31 -3.70 0.78 4.00
CA MET A 31 -2.86 -0.07 4.84
C MET A 31 -3.70 -0.99 5.74
N GLU A 32 -4.77 -0.47 6.34
CA GLU A 32 -5.71 -1.26 7.13
C GLU A 32 -6.42 -2.31 6.27
N TRP A 33 -6.88 -1.92 5.07
CA TRP A 33 -7.51 -2.83 4.13
C TRP A 33 -6.58 -3.99 3.75
N LEU A 34 -5.32 -3.69 3.45
CA LEU A 34 -4.29 -4.70 3.16
C LEU A 34 -4.02 -5.63 4.34
N ALA A 35 -4.02 -5.11 5.57
CA ALA A 35 -3.72 -5.86 6.79
C ALA A 35 -4.87 -6.76 7.27
N ARG A 36 -6.08 -6.62 6.72
CA ARG A 36 -7.29 -7.35 7.15
C ARG A 36 -7.08 -8.84 7.30
N ASN A 37 -7.67 -9.41 8.36
CA ASN A 37 -7.69 -10.86 8.62
C ASN A 37 -6.31 -11.50 8.40
N GLN A 38 -5.29 -10.96 9.07
CA GLN A 38 -3.90 -11.41 8.95
C GLN A 38 -3.40 -11.36 7.49
N ASN A 39 -3.47 -10.19 6.84
CA ASN A 39 -3.02 -9.92 5.45
C ASN A 39 -3.89 -10.48 4.29
N ASN A 40 -5.08 -11.00 4.56
CA ASN A 40 -6.00 -11.47 3.53
C ASN A 40 -6.33 -10.41 2.47
N GLY A 41 -6.40 -9.12 2.84
CA GLY A 41 -6.60 -8.04 1.86
C GLY A 41 -5.46 -7.98 0.84
N TYR A 42 -4.22 -8.06 1.33
CA TYR A 42 -3.04 -8.16 0.48
C TYR A 42 -3.07 -9.42 -0.41
N LEU A 43 -3.38 -10.60 0.16
CA LEU A 43 -3.47 -11.85 -0.60
C LEU A 43 -4.49 -11.74 -1.73
N ARG A 44 -5.70 -11.25 -1.44
CA ARG A 44 -6.74 -10.99 -2.45
C ARG A 44 -6.20 -10.13 -3.57
N TRP A 45 -5.52 -9.02 -3.24
CA TRP A 45 -4.99 -8.10 -4.24
C TRP A 45 -3.97 -8.74 -5.18
N ILE A 46 -3.02 -9.51 -4.65
CA ILE A 46 -1.94 -10.10 -5.45
C ILE A 46 -2.41 -11.31 -6.27
N THR A 47 -3.42 -12.05 -5.80
CA THR A 47 -3.99 -13.19 -6.55
C THR A 47 -5.08 -12.79 -7.55
N SER A 48 -5.64 -11.59 -7.42
CA SER A 48 -6.68 -11.08 -8.32
C SER A 48 -6.14 -10.64 -9.68
N GLY A 49 -6.89 -10.97 -10.74
CA GLY A 49 -6.69 -10.40 -12.07
C GLY A 49 -7.29 -8.98 -12.19
N ASP A 50 -7.04 -8.32 -13.32
CA ASP A 50 -7.47 -6.92 -13.53
C ASP A 50 -8.99 -6.70 -13.47
N ARG A 51 -9.80 -7.73 -13.77
CA ARG A 51 -11.25 -7.67 -13.59
C ARG A 51 -11.59 -7.59 -12.10
N ASP A 52 -11.08 -8.51 -11.30
CA ASP A 52 -11.39 -8.63 -9.88
C ASP A 52 -10.82 -7.44 -9.09
N ARG A 53 -9.67 -6.89 -9.52
CA ARG A 53 -9.10 -5.67 -8.92
C ARG A 53 -10.04 -4.45 -9.01
N ARG A 54 -10.92 -4.37 -10.02
CA ARG A 54 -11.93 -3.30 -10.10
C ARG A 54 -12.99 -3.43 -8.99
N GLU A 55 -13.34 -4.65 -8.64
CA GLU A 55 -14.26 -4.93 -7.53
C GLU A 55 -13.59 -4.61 -6.19
N LEU A 56 -12.32 -5.00 -6.01
CA LEU A 56 -11.52 -4.63 -4.83
C LEU A 56 -11.37 -3.10 -4.70
N CYS A 57 -11.16 -2.39 -5.81
CA CYS A 57 -11.14 -0.93 -5.79
C CYS A 57 -12.49 -0.35 -5.37
N SER A 58 -13.61 -0.97 -5.76
CA SER A 58 -14.95 -0.50 -5.38
C SER A 58 -15.22 -0.73 -3.89
N GLU A 59 -14.75 -1.85 -3.33
CA GLU A 59 -14.76 -2.11 -1.88
C GLU A 59 -13.99 -1.02 -1.12
N ILE A 60 -12.77 -0.69 -1.56
CA ILE A 60 -11.94 0.35 -0.95
C ILE A 60 -12.61 1.74 -1.07
N ILE A 61 -13.24 2.07 -2.22
CA ILE A 61 -13.99 3.32 -2.37
C ILE A 61 -15.14 3.40 -1.36
N ALA A 62 -15.85 2.31 -1.14
CA ALA A 62 -16.94 2.29 -0.16
C ALA A 62 -16.42 2.63 1.24
N GLU A 63 -15.25 2.13 1.63
CA GLU A 63 -14.62 2.44 2.92
C GLU A 63 -14.14 3.88 3.03
N LEU A 64 -13.48 4.39 1.99
CA LEU A 64 -13.10 5.80 1.92
C LEU A 64 -14.32 6.70 2.08
N ASN A 65 -15.43 6.37 1.40
CA ASN A 65 -16.68 7.11 1.48
C ASN A 65 -17.30 7.06 2.89
N LEU A 66 -17.28 5.91 3.56
CA LEU A 66 -17.76 5.78 4.94
C LEU A 66 -16.98 6.67 5.91
N LEU A 67 -15.72 6.96 5.60
CA LEU A 67 -14.82 7.81 6.38
C LEU A 67 -14.73 9.25 5.84
N GLY A 68 -15.64 9.64 4.93
CA GLY A 68 -15.76 11.03 4.44
C GLY A 68 -14.78 11.42 3.34
N ILE A 69 -14.06 10.46 2.76
CA ILE A 69 -13.12 10.68 1.65
C ILE A 69 -13.80 10.30 0.33
N HIS A 70 -14.27 11.32 -0.41
CA HIS A 70 -15.05 11.13 -1.65
C HIS A 70 -14.31 11.45 -2.94
N HIS A 71 -13.08 11.97 -2.87
CA HIS A 71 -12.35 12.49 -4.04
C HIS A 71 -11.48 11.43 -4.74
N ARG A 72 -11.29 10.25 -4.13
CA ARG A 72 -10.49 9.16 -4.70
C ARG A 72 -11.34 8.33 -5.67
N SER A 73 -10.76 7.99 -6.81
CA SER A 73 -11.37 7.15 -7.84
C SER A 73 -10.77 5.74 -7.86
N GLY A 74 -11.48 4.77 -8.43
CA GLY A 74 -10.96 3.40 -8.57
C GLY A 74 -9.65 3.34 -9.36
N LYS A 75 -9.47 4.21 -10.36
CA LYS A 75 -8.22 4.32 -11.12
C LYS A 75 -7.06 4.78 -10.23
N CYS A 76 -7.27 5.77 -9.34
CA CYS A 76 -6.20 6.24 -8.48
C CYS A 76 -5.86 5.25 -7.36
N ILE A 77 -6.86 4.51 -6.84
CA ILE A 77 -6.65 3.41 -5.89
C ILE A 77 -5.81 2.31 -6.54
N HIS A 78 -6.21 1.86 -7.74
CA HIS A 78 -5.47 0.84 -8.47
C HIS A 78 -4.01 1.24 -8.69
N LEU A 79 -3.77 2.47 -9.16
CA LEU A 79 -2.42 2.98 -9.37
C LEU A 79 -1.63 3.09 -8.05
N LYS A 80 -2.24 3.59 -6.98
CA LYS A 80 -1.56 3.72 -5.68
C LYS A 80 -1.18 2.36 -5.09
N MET A 81 -2.07 1.38 -5.16
CA MET A 81 -1.82 0.01 -4.73
C MET A 81 -0.69 -0.63 -5.55
N PHE A 82 -0.73 -0.48 -6.88
CA PHE A 82 0.34 -0.94 -7.77
C PHE A 82 1.69 -0.31 -7.39
N MET A 83 1.75 1.02 -7.24
CA MET A 83 3.00 1.72 -6.88
C MET A 83 3.53 1.29 -5.51
N MET A 84 2.65 1.11 -4.52
CA MET A 84 3.01 0.71 -3.17
C MET A 84 3.56 -0.73 -3.10
N ILE A 85 2.91 -1.67 -3.79
CA ILE A 85 3.36 -3.07 -3.82
C ILE A 85 4.67 -3.19 -4.59
N ASN A 86 4.82 -2.51 -5.73
CA ASN A 86 6.06 -2.54 -6.49
C ASN A 86 7.22 -1.87 -5.74
N SER A 87 6.97 -0.75 -5.04
CA SER A 87 8.04 -0.11 -4.25
C SER A 87 8.52 -1.02 -3.13
N TYR A 88 7.64 -1.80 -2.51
CA TYR A 88 8.01 -2.82 -1.54
C TYR A 88 8.82 -3.96 -2.17
N GLN A 89 8.41 -4.47 -3.33
CA GLN A 89 9.14 -5.50 -4.06
C GLN A 89 10.54 -5.03 -4.48
N ASP A 90 10.65 -3.79 -4.98
CA ASP A 90 11.92 -3.16 -5.33
C ASP A 90 12.81 -3.00 -4.10
N ALA A 91 12.24 -2.61 -2.96
CA ALA A 91 12.95 -2.52 -1.69
C ALA A 91 13.46 -3.90 -1.24
N CYS A 92 12.63 -4.94 -1.25
CA CYS A 92 13.04 -6.32 -0.93
C CYS A 92 14.16 -6.83 -1.85
N LYS A 93 14.08 -6.53 -3.16
CA LYS A 93 15.14 -6.87 -4.10
C LYS A 93 16.44 -6.15 -3.75
N ASN A 94 16.39 -4.84 -3.50
CA ASN A 94 17.57 -4.07 -3.10
C ASN A 94 18.15 -4.55 -1.77
N LEU A 95 17.32 -4.89 -0.78
CA LEU A 95 17.78 -5.47 0.47
C LEU A 95 18.56 -6.78 0.22
N SER A 96 18.04 -7.63 -0.66
CA SER A 96 18.69 -8.89 -1.05
C SER A 96 20.02 -8.66 -1.78
N ASP A 97 20.04 -7.75 -2.76
CA ASP A 97 21.23 -7.38 -3.53
C ASP A 97 22.34 -6.80 -2.62
N HIS A 98 21.94 -6.18 -1.50
CA HIS A 98 22.86 -5.67 -0.50
C HIS A 98 23.13 -6.65 0.65
N GLY A 99 22.76 -7.92 0.55
CA GLY A 99 23.13 -8.96 1.51
C GLY A 99 22.22 -9.07 2.74
N GLY A 100 20.99 -8.56 2.65
CA GLY A 100 19.90 -8.88 3.59
C GLY A 100 19.92 -8.15 4.94
N LEU A 101 20.92 -7.31 5.21
CA LEU A 101 21.06 -6.61 6.48
C LEU A 101 20.76 -5.12 6.33
N LEU A 102 19.70 -4.65 6.99
CA LEU A 102 19.27 -3.24 6.99
C LEU A 102 20.38 -2.29 7.51
N SER A 103 21.17 -2.74 8.48
CA SER A 103 22.27 -1.96 9.07
C SER A 103 23.53 -1.88 8.20
N LYS A 104 23.60 -2.63 7.10
CA LYS A 104 24.78 -2.62 6.23
C LYS A 104 24.95 -1.24 5.60
N MET A 105 26.21 -0.80 5.47
CA MET A 105 26.52 0.47 4.83
C MET A 105 26.15 0.47 3.34
N HIS A 106 25.48 1.54 2.91
CA HIS A 106 25.19 1.83 1.51
C HIS A 106 25.95 3.10 1.07
N PRO A 107 26.72 3.08 -0.03
CA PRO A 107 27.63 4.17 -0.41
C PRO A 107 26.99 5.56 -0.51
N LYS A 108 25.70 5.62 -0.88
CA LYS A 108 24.96 6.88 -1.08
C LYS A 108 23.99 7.25 0.04
N TYR A 109 23.50 6.26 0.79
CA TYR A 109 22.33 6.45 1.67
C TYR A 109 22.64 6.18 3.15
N GLY A 110 23.93 6.05 3.49
CA GLY A 110 24.38 5.68 4.82
C GLY A 110 24.18 4.18 5.04
N THR A 111 22.94 3.74 5.22
CA THR A 111 22.60 2.34 5.44
C THR A 111 21.65 1.80 4.36
N VAL A 112 21.54 0.48 4.25
CA VAL A 112 20.52 -0.19 3.43
C VAL A 112 19.12 0.22 3.91
N GLU A 113 18.90 0.40 5.21
CA GLU A 113 17.66 0.98 5.74
C GLU A 113 17.35 2.37 5.17
N GLY A 114 18.36 3.24 5.08
CA GLY A 114 18.23 4.55 4.42
C GLY A 114 17.82 4.44 2.95
N LEU A 115 18.37 3.45 2.23
CA LEU A 115 17.93 3.10 0.87
C LEU A 115 16.48 2.61 0.86
N MET A 116 16.09 1.74 1.81
CA MET A 116 14.73 1.16 1.88
C MET A 116 13.67 2.26 2.07
N HIS A 117 13.91 3.18 3.01
CA HIS A 117 13.02 4.33 3.22
C HIS A 117 12.92 5.25 2.00
N ARG A 118 13.95 5.27 1.14
CA ARG A 118 13.91 6.04 -0.10
C ARG A 118 13.09 5.37 -1.20
N ILE A 119 13.18 4.04 -1.33
CA ILE A 119 12.45 3.27 -2.35
C ILE A 119 10.98 3.12 -1.94
N CYS A 120 10.75 2.71 -0.70
CA CYS A 120 9.44 2.42 -0.14
C CYS A 120 9.23 3.31 1.10
N PRO A 121 8.71 4.54 0.92
CA PRO A 121 8.22 5.34 2.03
C PRO A 121 7.17 4.50 2.78
N HIS A 122 7.30 4.39 4.11
CA HIS A 122 6.55 3.46 4.96
C HIS A 122 6.99 1.98 4.92
N TRP A 123 8.24 1.69 4.51
CA TRP A 123 8.86 0.36 4.51
C TRP A 123 8.44 -0.51 5.70
N SER A 124 8.65 -0.05 6.95
CA SER A 124 8.37 -0.87 8.13
C SER A 124 6.91 -1.28 8.27
N ARG A 125 5.97 -0.37 7.98
CA ARG A 125 4.52 -0.63 8.06
C ARG A 125 4.08 -1.56 6.94
N ILE A 126 4.63 -1.38 5.74
CA ILE A 126 4.35 -2.24 4.58
C ILE A 126 4.95 -3.63 4.76
N HIS A 127 6.19 -3.72 5.24
CA HIS A 127 6.87 -4.99 5.52
C HIS A 127 6.11 -5.83 6.54
N HIS A 128 5.56 -5.22 7.60
CA HIS A 128 4.72 -5.92 8.57
C HIS A 128 3.48 -6.60 7.94
N ILE A 129 2.98 -6.12 6.80
CA ILE A 129 1.82 -6.71 6.12
C ILE A 129 2.26 -7.70 5.03
N MET A 130 3.20 -7.28 4.19
CA MET A 130 3.55 -7.95 2.94
C MET A 130 4.71 -8.93 3.08
N ALA A 131 5.45 -8.91 4.19
CA ALA A 131 6.48 -9.91 4.44
C ALA A 131 5.87 -11.31 4.44
N PRO A 132 6.61 -12.32 3.94
CA PRO A 132 6.25 -13.70 4.17
C PRO A 132 6.15 -13.91 5.68
N HIS A 133 4.92 -14.10 6.17
CA HIS A 133 4.74 -14.55 7.54
C HIS A 133 5.09 -16.03 7.52
N PRO A 134 5.98 -16.51 8.40
CA PRO A 134 6.09 -17.94 8.62
C PRO A 134 4.70 -18.38 9.02
N LEU A 135 4.02 -19.14 8.15
CA LEU A 135 2.85 -19.91 8.55
C LEU A 135 3.27 -20.59 9.83
N HIS A 136 2.56 -20.31 10.92
CA HIS A 136 2.72 -21.03 12.17
C HIS A 136 2.61 -22.50 11.79
N LEU A 137 3.75 -23.20 11.75
CA LEU A 137 3.78 -24.65 11.61
C LEU A 137 3.02 -25.13 12.83
N SER A 138 1.74 -25.42 12.62
CA SER A 138 0.87 -26.03 13.59
C SER A 138 1.62 -27.21 14.16
N GLN A 139 1.73 -27.22 15.48
CA GLN A 139 2.24 -28.35 16.21
C GLN A 139 1.42 -29.59 15.84
N GLU A 140 2.01 -30.51 15.09
CA GLU A 140 1.62 -31.92 15.11
C GLU A 140 2.71 -32.67 15.89
N HIS A 141 2.57 -32.64 17.21
CA HIS A 141 3.00 -33.75 18.05
C HIS A 141 1.71 -34.40 18.58
N ALA A 142 1.34 -35.52 17.97
CA ALA A 142 0.49 -36.54 18.55
C ALA A 142 1.12 -37.89 18.25
#